data_AF-A0A086QN53-F1
#
_entry.id   AF-A0A086QN53-F1
#
_cell.length_a   1.000
_cell.length_b   1.000
_cell.length_c   1.000
_cell.angle_alpha   90.00
_cell.angle_beta   90.00
_cell.angle_gamma   90.00
#
_symmetry.space_group_name_H-M   'P 1'
#
loop_
_entity.id
_entity.type
_entity.pdbx_description
1 polymer ?
#
loop_
_entity_poly.entity_id
_entity_poly.type
_entity_poly.pdbx_seq_one_letter_code
_entity_poly.pdbx_strand_id
1 'polypeptide(L)'
;SSPFNPRVAPVLAEIFKPLVDRNFLLFVEGDVKQGEALLHHECVTKWYMTGSIHTANRILWGTPTPPEKTEPVPKPLLNKPFTAELGSCTPWIVCPGN
;
A
#
# COMPACT_ATOMS: atom_id res chain seq x y z
N SER A 1 -9.14 -0.30 -7.23
CA SER A 1 -9.38 -0.91 -5.91
C SER A 1 -9.34 -2.43 -6.03
N SER A 2 -9.07 -3.14 -4.94
CA SER A 2 -9.20 -4.60 -4.91
C SER A 2 -10.68 -4.99 -5.11
N PRO A 3 -11.00 -6.01 -5.93
CA PRO A 3 -12.40 -6.43 -6.18
C PRO A 3 -13.09 -7.00 -4.93
N PHE A 4 -12.30 -7.29 -3.88
CA PHE A 4 -12.80 -7.78 -2.60
C PHE A 4 -13.32 -6.66 -1.69
N ASN A 5 -12.76 -5.43 -1.82
CA ASN A 5 -13.06 -4.33 -0.91
C ASN A 5 -14.57 -4.01 -0.84
N PRO A 6 -15.31 -3.87 -1.96
CA PRO A 6 -16.74 -3.56 -1.89
C PRO A 6 -17.57 -4.64 -1.19
N ARG A 7 -17.10 -5.90 -1.19
CA ARG A 7 -17.81 -7.01 -0.55
C ARG A 7 -17.66 -7.00 0.97
N VAL A 8 -16.50 -6.57 1.47
CA VAL A 8 -16.18 -6.57 2.90
C VAL A 8 -16.42 -5.22 3.57
N ALA A 9 -16.47 -4.13 2.79
CA ALA A 9 -16.62 -2.77 3.32
C ALA A 9 -17.84 -2.58 4.25
N PRO A 10 -19.06 -3.08 3.93
CA PRO A 10 -20.21 -2.90 4.83
C PRO A 10 -20.01 -3.56 6.19
N VAL A 11 -19.42 -4.76 6.20
CA VAL A 11 -19.15 -5.52 7.42
C VAL A 11 -18.07 -4.84 8.25
N LEU A 12 -17.00 -4.37 7.61
CA LEU A 12 -15.93 -3.64 8.30
C LEU A 12 -16.44 -2.32 8.89
N ALA A 13 -17.31 -1.60 8.17
CA ALA A 13 -17.91 -0.37 8.66
C ALA A 13 -18.76 -0.61 9.92
N GLU A 14 -19.48 -1.72 10.00
CA GLU A 14 -20.26 -2.10 11.18
C GLU A 14 -19.36 -2.47 12.37
N ILE A 15 -18.39 -3.37 12.16
CA ILE A 15 -17.44 -3.81 13.19
C ILE A 15 -16.68 -2.63 13.80
N PHE A 16 -16.22 -1.70 12.95
CA PHE A 16 -15.42 -0.56 13.35
C PHE A 16 -16.22 0.72 13.61
N LYS A 17 -17.55 0.67 13.58
CA LYS A 17 -18.43 1.83 13.80
C LYS A 17 -18.05 2.68 15.02
N PRO A 18 -17.70 2.12 16.20
CA PRO A 18 -17.30 2.95 17.34
C PRO A 18 -16.04 3.78 17.12
N LEU A 19 -15.11 3.33 16.27
CA LEU A 19 -13.90 4.08 15.93
C LEU A 19 -14.18 5.15 14.87
N VAL A 20 -15.05 4.82 13.91
CA VAL A 20 -15.49 5.76 12.87
C VAL A 20 -16.28 6.90 13.48
N ASP A 21 -17.28 6.60 14.32
CA ASP A 21 -18.13 7.62 14.99
C ASP A 21 -17.31 8.56 15.90
N ARG A 22 -16.13 8.11 16.36
CA ARG A 22 -15.20 8.90 17.20
C ARG A 22 -14.05 9.54 16.41
N ASN A 23 -14.08 9.47 15.07
CA ASN A 23 -13.04 10.01 14.18
C ASN A 23 -11.63 9.43 14.40
N PHE A 24 -11.52 8.20 14.90
CA PHE A 24 -10.24 7.48 15.00
C PHE A 24 -9.90 6.67 13.74
N LEU A 25 -10.90 6.34 12.92
CA LEU A 25 -10.75 5.57 11.70
C LEU A 25 -11.62 6.14 10.58
N LEU A 26 -11.10 6.17 9.36
CA LEU A 26 -11.84 6.54 8.17
C LEU A 26 -11.58 5.52 7.07
N PHE A 27 -12.67 5.01 6.47
CA PHE A 27 -12.58 4.24 5.23
C PHE A 27 -12.74 5.18 4.04
N VAL A 28 -11.81 5.11 3.10
CA VAL A 28 -11.85 5.89 1.86
C VAL A 28 -11.76 4.92 0.69
N GLU A 29 -12.78 4.96 -0.19
CA GLU A 29 -12.71 4.32 -1.49
C GLU A 29 -12.34 5.36 -2.54
N GLY A 30 -11.37 5.00 -3.40
CA GLY A 30 -10.87 5.91 -4.41
C GLY A 30 -9.98 5.22 -5.42
N ASP A 31 -9.53 6.01 -6.39
CA ASP A 31 -8.56 5.63 -7.40
C ASP A 31 -7.18 6.20 -7.07
N VAL A 32 -6.30 6.24 -8.08
CA VAL A 32 -4.93 6.73 -7.97
C VAL A 32 -4.89 8.17 -7.46
N LYS A 33 -5.80 9.05 -7.88
CA LYS A 33 -5.81 10.47 -7.50
C LYS A 33 -6.05 10.65 -6.00
N GLN A 34 -7.01 9.92 -5.43
CA GLN A 34 -7.27 10.00 -3.98
C GLN A 34 -6.09 9.42 -3.19
N GLY A 35 -5.51 8.31 -3.68
CA GLY A 35 -4.33 7.72 -3.06
C GLY A 35 -3.13 8.67 -3.04
N GLU A 36 -2.85 9.32 -4.17
CA GLU A 36 -1.78 10.31 -4.30
C GLU A 36 -2.02 11.52 -3.37
N ALA A 37 -3.23 12.07 -3.36
CA ALA A 37 -3.58 13.18 -2.47
C ALA A 37 -3.35 12.83 -0.99
N LEU A 38 -3.76 11.63 -0.54
CA LEU A 38 -3.57 11.18 0.84
C LEU A 38 -2.09 10.95 1.17
N LEU A 39 -1.33 10.34 0.27
CA LEU A 39 0.11 10.09 0.47
C LEU A 39 0.88 11.40 0.64
N HIS A 40 0.49 12.46 -0.08
CA HIS A 40 1.13 13.78 0.00
C HIS A 40 0.54 14.69 1.09
N HIS A 41 -0.60 14.36 1.69
CA HIS A 41 -1.25 15.18 2.71
C HIS A 41 -0.35 15.38 3.95
N GLU A 42 -0.26 16.61 4.45
CA GLU A 42 0.66 16.98 5.55
C GLU A 42 0.43 16.19 6.85
N CYS A 43 -0.82 15.88 7.19
CA CYS A 43 -1.16 15.11 8.38
C CYS A 43 -0.82 13.60 8.28
N VAL A 44 -0.49 13.09 7.10
CA VAL A 44 -0.08 11.68 6.94
C VAL A 44 1.41 11.57 7.28
N THR A 45 1.71 10.92 8.41
CA THR A 45 3.06 10.77 8.94
C THR A 45 3.70 9.42 8.63
N LYS A 46 2.89 8.39 8.37
CA LYS A 46 3.32 7.04 7.97
C LYS A 46 2.26 6.39 7.10
N TRP A 47 2.69 5.56 6.15
CA TRP A 47 1.76 4.82 5.30
C TRP A 47 2.10 3.33 5.24
N TYR A 48 1.08 2.54 4.91
CA TYR A 48 1.17 1.09 4.81
C TYR A 48 0.55 0.67 3.48
N MET A 49 1.14 -0.31 2.81
CA MET A 49 0.65 -0.77 1.53
C MET A 49 0.75 -2.29 1.40
N THR A 50 -0.29 -2.89 0.86
CA THR A 50 -0.24 -4.24 0.30
C THR A 50 -0.57 -4.14 -1.17
N GLY A 51 0.25 -4.74 -2.03
CA GLY A 51 0.03 -4.67 -3.47
C GLY A 51 1.23 -5.15 -4.28
N SER A 52 1.35 -4.66 -5.50
CA SER A 52 2.47 -5.02 -6.37
C SER A 52 3.70 -4.15 -6.12
N ILE A 53 4.88 -4.73 -6.30
CA ILE A 53 6.15 -3.99 -6.31
C ILE A 53 6.14 -2.84 -7.33
N HIS A 54 5.50 -3.02 -8.49
CA HIS A 54 5.37 -1.99 -9.52
C HIS A 54 4.54 -0.78 -9.09
N THR A 55 3.59 -0.96 -8.17
CA THR A 55 2.78 0.16 -7.63
C THR A 55 3.58 0.91 -6.57
N ALA A 56 4.29 0.19 -5.70
CA ALA A 56 5.17 0.81 -4.72
C ALA A 56 6.30 1.61 -5.38
N ASN A 57 6.89 1.07 -6.45
CA ASN A 57 7.90 1.79 -7.23
C ASN A 57 7.33 3.05 -7.88
N ARG A 58 6.09 3.04 -8.39
CA ARG A 58 5.45 4.25 -8.93
C ARG A 58 5.29 5.32 -7.85
N ILE A 59 4.89 4.94 -6.64
CA ILE A 59 4.78 5.86 -5.50
C ILE A 59 6.15 6.44 -5.12
N LEU A 60 7.18 5.60 -5.07
CA LEU A 60 8.51 6.01 -4.60
C LEU A 60 9.33 6.74 -5.67
N TRP A 61 9.19 6.37 -6.95
CA TRP A 61 10.12 6.75 -8.03
C TRP A 61 9.42 7.37 -9.25
N GLY A 62 8.09 7.36 -9.30
CA GLY A 62 7.31 7.83 -10.46
C GLY A 62 7.25 6.81 -11.62
N THR A 63 7.98 5.69 -11.51
CA THR A 63 8.11 4.66 -12.56
C THR A 63 7.87 3.26 -11.98
N PRO A 64 7.53 2.23 -12.79
CA PRO A 64 7.28 0.87 -12.28
C PRO A 64 8.52 0.16 -11.70
N THR A 65 9.72 0.69 -11.93
CA THR A 65 11.00 0.11 -11.54
C THR A 65 11.82 1.14 -10.79
N PRO A 66 12.64 0.74 -9.79
CA PRO A 66 13.54 1.68 -9.14
C PRO A 66 14.57 2.24 -10.15
N PRO A 67 15.13 3.44 -9.89
CA PRO A 67 16.24 3.95 -10.67
C PRO A 67 17.47 3.05 -10.56
N GLU A 68 18.38 3.17 -11.52
CA GLU A 68 19.69 2.53 -11.43
C GLU A 68 20.45 3.00 -10.18
N LYS A 69 21.31 2.13 -9.65
CA LYS A 69 22.16 2.47 -8.51
C LYS A 69 23.30 3.37 -9.00
N THR A 70 23.23 4.65 -8.66
CA THR A 70 24.23 5.67 -9.02
C THR A 70 24.86 6.29 -7.77
N GLU A 71 25.94 7.05 -7.97
CA GLU A 71 26.49 7.97 -6.96
C GLU A 71 26.27 9.43 -7.42
N PRO A 72 25.55 10.27 -6.65
CA PRO A 72 24.92 9.96 -5.36
C PRO A 72 23.69 9.05 -5.49
N VAL A 73 23.39 8.32 -4.40
CA VAL A 73 22.23 7.43 -4.31
C VAL A 73 20.93 8.18 -4.61
N PRO A 74 20.08 7.68 -5.53
CA PRO A 74 18.79 8.30 -5.83
C PRO A 74 17.89 8.39 -4.60
N LYS A 75 17.22 9.53 -4.43
CA LYS A 75 16.24 9.75 -3.35
C LYS A 75 14.81 9.51 -3.87
N PRO A 76 13.94 8.86 -3.09
CA PRO A 76 12.55 8.67 -3.48
C PRO A 76 11.79 10.00 -3.50
N LEU A 77 10.80 10.10 -4.39
CA LEU A 77 9.87 11.23 -4.50
C LEU A 77 9.04 11.41 -3.23
N LEU A 78 8.66 10.30 -2.59
CA LEU A 78 7.95 10.27 -1.32
C LEU A 78 8.83 9.62 -0.25
N ASN A 79 9.30 10.43 0.71
CA ASN A 79 10.20 9.98 1.78
C ASN A 79 9.50 9.86 3.15
N LYS A 80 8.18 9.64 3.16
CA LYS A 80 7.46 9.37 4.41
C LYS A 80 7.74 7.93 4.86
N PRO A 81 7.90 7.68 6.18
CA PRO A 81 8.04 6.33 6.71
C PRO A 81 6.95 5.40 6.19
N PHE A 82 7.32 4.16 5.84
CA PHE A 82 6.36 3.20 5.32
C PHE A 82 6.70 1.74 5.60
N THR A 83 5.69 0.90 5.45
CA THR A 83 5.83 -0.56 5.43
C THR A 83 5.03 -1.08 4.25
N ALA A 84 5.61 -1.99 3.46
CA ALA A 84 4.94 -2.52 2.28
C ALA A 84 5.13 -4.03 2.14
N GLU A 85 4.03 -4.71 1.85
CA GLU A 85 3.98 -6.12 1.49
C GLU A 85 3.73 -6.23 -0.02
N LEU A 86 4.76 -6.62 -0.78
CA LEU A 86 4.82 -6.42 -2.24
C LEU A 86 4.67 -7.71 -3.06
N GLY A 87 4.11 -8.74 -2.45
CA GLY A 87 4.06 -10.10 -2.98
C GLY A 87 5.34 -10.89 -2.68
N SER A 88 5.34 -12.17 -3.06
CA SER A 88 6.46 -13.09 -2.85
C SER A 88 6.54 -14.11 -3.99
N CYS A 89 7.75 -14.56 -4.30
CA CYS A 89 7.96 -15.79 -5.07
C CYS A 89 8.14 -16.93 -4.07
N THR A 90 7.02 -17.51 -3.61
CA THR A 90 7.04 -18.59 -2.62
C THR A 90 7.54 -19.89 -3.26
N PRO A 91 8.70 -20.43 -2.85
CA PRO A 91 9.19 -21.69 -3.38
C PRO A 91 8.38 -22.86 -2.83
N TRP A 92 8.13 -23.86 -3.69
CA TRP A 92 7.51 -25.12 -3.30
C TRP A 92 8.53 -26.24 -3.52
N ILE A 93 8.71 -27.08 -2.52
CA ILE A 93 9.59 -28.26 -2.60
C ILE A 93 8.69 -29.49 -2.40
N VAL A 94 8.68 -30.37 -3.40
CA VAL A 94 7.95 -31.63 -3.37
C VAL A 94 8.96 -32.77 -3.29
N CYS A 95 8.87 -33.58 -2.24
CA CYS A 95 9.78 -34.71 -2.03
C CYS A 95 9.06 -36.04 -2.33
N PRO A 96 9.80 -37.08 -2.77
CA PRO A 96 9.23 -38.42 -2.93
C PRO A 96 8.65 -38.94 -1.61
N GLY A 97 7.50 -39.61 -1.68
CA GLY A 97 6.97 -40.39 -0.58
C GLY A 97 7.29 -41.87 -0.82
N ASN A 98 8.26 -42.38 -0.07
CA ASN A 98 8.84 -43.74 -0.13
C ASN A 98 9.31 -44.21 -1.51
#